data_AF-A0A970PXW7-F1
#
_entry.id   AF-A0A970PXW7-F1
#
_cell.length_a   1.000
_cell.length_b   1.000
_cell.length_c   1.000
_cell.angle_alpha   90.00
_cell.angle_beta   90.00
_cell.angle_gamma   90.00
#
_symmetry.space_group_name_H-M   'P 1'
#
loop_
_entity.id
_entity.type
_entity.pdbx_description
1 polymer ?
#
loop_
_entity_poly.entity_id
_entity_poly.type
_entity_poly.pdbx_seq_one_letter_code
_entity_poly.pdbx_strand_id
1 'polypeptide(L)'
;MSDKINPYDKAHELARAIKDSEIFGRYIEAKGQIEKKPEYKEKVFQLREKQIEINRAQVLGEEPAAELIQNLTLDFAKLNQHREIANFFEAEARFIQMFNDVQEIIQKSMQEDLND
;
A
#
# COMPACT_ATOMS: atom_id res chain seq x y z
N MET A 1 -3.35 38.12 14.94
CA MET A 1 -4.01 36.82 15.13
C MET A 1 -3.15 35.81 14.41
N SER A 2 -2.45 34.95 15.14
CA SER A 2 -1.59 33.93 14.54
C SER A 2 -2.50 32.78 14.15
N ASP A 3 -2.85 32.68 12.86
CA ASP A 3 -3.40 31.46 12.29
C ASP A 3 -2.31 30.41 12.38
N LYS A 4 -2.24 29.73 13.52
CA LYS A 4 -1.34 28.59 13.69
C LYS A 4 -1.88 27.50 12.79
N ILE A 5 -1.22 27.30 11.65
CA ILE A 5 -1.44 26.16 10.77
C ILE A 5 -1.36 24.90 11.62
N ASN A 6 -2.49 24.22 11.80
CA ASN A 6 -2.55 23.00 12.55
C ASN A 6 -2.16 21.83 11.61
N PRO A 7 -1.09 21.07 11.91
CA PRO A 7 -0.67 19.95 11.07
C PRO A 7 -1.78 18.89 10.92
N TYR A 8 -2.70 18.76 11.90
CA TYR A 8 -3.84 17.86 11.80
C TYR A 8 -4.87 18.33 10.75
N ASP A 9 -5.10 19.63 10.64
CA ASP A 9 -6.02 20.18 9.62
C ASP A 9 -5.43 19.98 8.22
N LYS A 10 -4.11 20.15 8.07
CA LYS A 10 -3.39 19.85 6.82
C LYS A 10 -3.37 18.37 6.49
N ALA A 11 -3.26 17.48 7.49
CA ALA A 11 -3.42 16.05 7.28
C ALA A 11 -4.82 15.68 6.79
N HIS A 12 -5.88 16.33 7.32
CA HIS A 12 -7.24 16.14 6.83
C HIS A 12 -7.46 16.69 5.41
N GLU A 13 -6.82 17.81 5.05
CA GLU A 13 -6.80 18.32 3.68
C GLU A 13 -6.07 17.36 2.73
N LEU A 14 -4.89 16.87 3.11
CA LEU A 14 -4.13 15.88 2.35
C LEU A 14 -4.93 14.59 2.14
N ALA A 15 -5.59 14.09 3.18
CA ALA A 15 -6.44 12.92 3.09
C ALA A 15 -7.62 13.13 2.12
N ARG A 16 -8.20 14.34 2.05
CA ARG A 16 -9.24 14.70 1.08
C ARG A 16 -8.67 14.72 -0.34
N ALA A 17 -7.54 15.38 -0.55
CA ALA A 17 -6.87 15.44 -1.85
C ALA A 17 -6.49 14.04 -2.37
N ILE A 18 -6.00 13.16 -1.48
CA ILE A 18 -5.72 11.76 -1.82
C ILE A 18 -7.01 11.04 -2.24
N LYS A 19 -8.10 11.20 -1.50
CA LYS A 19 -9.39 10.57 -1.83
C LYS A 19 -9.96 11.02 -3.18
N ASP A 20 -9.75 12.29 -3.53
CA ASP A 20 -10.21 12.87 -4.79
C ASP A 20 -9.25 12.58 -5.95
N SER A 21 -8.08 11.99 -5.68
CA SER A 21 -7.11 11.63 -6.71
C SER A 21 -7.57 10.44 -7.55
N GLU A 22 -7.19 10.43 -8.83
CA GLU A 22 -7.40 9.26 -9.70
C GLU A 22 -6.73 8.00 -9.16
N ILE A 23 -5.62 8.14 -8.43
CA ILE A 23 -4.86 7.01 -7.88
C ILE A 23 -5.73 6.26 -6.85
N PHE A 24 -6.35 6.99 -5.92
CA PHE A 24 -7.24 6.40 -4.94
C PHE A 24 -8.53 5.87 -5.58
N GLY A 25 -9.10 6.61 -6.54
CA GLY A 25 -10.28 6.17 -7.29
C GLY A 25 -10.07 4.82 -7.99
N ARG A 26 -8.94 4.67 -8.71
CA ARG A 26 -8.57 3.41 -9.38
C ARG A 26 -8.34 2.27 -8.39
N TYR A 27 -7.74 2.55 -7.23
CA TYR A 27 -7.55 1.55 -6.19
C TYR A 27 -8.89 1.03 -5.64
N ILE A 28 -9.81 1.94 -5.30
CA ILE A 28 -11.13 1.57 -4.79
C ILE A 28 -11.95 0.82 -5.84
N GLU A 29 -11.90 1.25 -7.10
CA GLU A 29 -12.57 0.55 -8.20
C GLU A 29 -12.02 -0.88 -8.35
N ALA A 30 -10.70 -1.04 -8.46
CA ALA A 30 -10.07 -2.34 -8.61
C ALA A 30 -10.38 -3.25 -7.41
N LYS A 31 -10.36 -2.70 -6.19
CA LYS A 31 -10.76 -3.41 -4.97
C LYS A 31 -12.21 -3.90 -5.05
N GLY A 32 -13.14 -3.04 -5.48
CA GLY A 32 -14.54 -3.39 -5.66
C GLY A 32 -14.74 -4.51 -6.69
N GLN A 33 -13.92 -4.56 -7.73
CA GLN A 33 -13.97 -5.65 -8.73
C GLN A 33 -13.50 -6.99 -8.16
N ILE A 34 -12.52 -6.99 -7.26
CA ILE A 34 -12.09 -8.18 -6.52
C ILE A 34 -13.14 -8.63 -5.52
N GLU A 35 -13.75 -7.70 -4.78
CA GLU A 35 -14.79 -8.01 -3.78
C GLU A 35 -16.04 -8.64 -4.39
N LYS A 36 -16.38 -8.31 -5.63
CA LYS A 36 -17.47 -8.95 -6.39
C LYS A 36 -17.19 -10.41 -6.75
N LYS A 37 -15.93 -10.87 -6.64
CA LYS A 37 -15.49 -12.22 -7.01
C LYS A 37 -14.93 -12.94 -5.77
N PRO A 38 -15.73 -13.75 -5.07
CA PRO A 38 -15.32 -14.42 -3.83
C PRO A 38 -14.03 -15.24 -3.98
N GLU A 39 -13.86 -15.94 -5.10
CA GLU A 39 -12.65 -16.71 -5.41
C GLU A 39 -11.39 -15.82 -5.47
N TYR A 40 -11.47 -14.64 -6.07
CA TYR A 40 -10.32 -13.74 -6.18
C TYR A 40 -10.00 -13.11 -4.83
N LYS A 41 -11.04 -12.73 -4.08
CA LYS A 41 -10.90 -12.22 -2.72
C LYS A 41 -10.18 -13.23 -1.82
N GLU A 42 -10.58 -14.50 -1.87
CA GLU A 42 -9.96 -15.57 -1.08
C GLU A 42 -8.50 -15.75 -1.44
N LYS A 43 -8.18 -15.83 -2.74
CA LYS A 43 -6.79 -15.96 -3.21
C LYS A 43 -5.90 -14.78 -2.81
N VAL A 44 -6.40 -13.55 -2.95
CA VAL A 44 -5.68 -12.33 -2.54
C VAL A 44 -5.49 -12.31 -1.02
N PHE A 45 -6.50 -12.75 -0.25
CA PHE A 45 -6.42 -12.82 1.20
C PHE A 45 -5.34 -13.82 1.66
N GLN A 46 -5.31 -15.03 1.10
CA GLN A 46 -4.28 -16.04 1.39
C GLN A 46 -2.86 -15.53 1.08
N LEU A 47 -2.70 -14.80 -0.03
CA LEU A 47 -1.42 -14.18 -0.38
C LEU A 47 -0.99 -13.16 0.69
N ARG A 48 -1.93 -12.33 1.17
CA ARG A 48 -1.65 -11.33 2.22
C ARG A 48 -1.32 -11.94 3.56
N GLU A 49 -1.99 -13.02 3.95
CA GLU A 49 -1.66 -13.72 5.20
C GLU A 49 -0.21 -14.22 5.18
N LYS A 50 0.22 -14.85 4.09
CA LYS A 50 1.62 -15.27 3.90
C LYS A 50 2.58 -14.09 3.95
N GLN A 51 2.22 -12.97 3.32
CA GLN A 51 3.03 -11.75 3.36
C GLN A 51 3.16 -11.20 4.78
N ILE A 52 2.09 -11.22 5.58
CA ILE A 52 2.09 -10.78 6.98
C ILE A 52 2.97 -11.70 7.83
N GLU A 53 2.88 -13.01 7.63
CA GLU A 53 3.70 -14.00 8.33
C GLU A 53 5.20 -13.76 8.06
N ILE A 54 5.57 -13.55 6.80
CA ILE A 54 6.95 -13.23 6.40
C ILE A 54 7.43 -11.93 7.04
N ASN A 55 6.62 -10.85 6.96
CA ASN A 55 6.97 -9.57 7.59
C ASN A 55 7.10 -9.71 9.11
N ARG A 56 6.25 -10.50 9.75
CA ARG A 56 6.30 -10.74 11.19
C ARG A 56 7.60 -11.42 11.60
N ALA A 57 8.01 -12.48 10.88
CA ALA A 57 9.29 -13.14 11.12
C ALA A 57 10.45 -12.13 11.01
N GLN A 58 10.47 -11.31 9.97
CA GLN A 58 11.50 -10.28 9.78
C GLN A 58 11.53 -9.26 10.92
N VAL A 59 10.36 -8.79 11.39
CA VAL A 59 10.27 -7.84 12.52
C VAL A 59 10.77 -8.46 13.83
N LEU A 60 10.58 -9.77 14.02
CA LEU A 60 11.10 -10.51 15.16
C LEU A 60 12.62 -10.80 15.05
N GLY A 61 13.25 -10.43 13.93
CA GLY A 61 14.65 -10.74 13.65
C GLY A 61 14.88 -12.20 13.25
N GLU A 62 13.82 -12.92 12.90
CA GLU A 62 13.88 -14.28 12.38
C GLU A 62 13.99 -14.23 10.85
N GLU A 63 14.83 -15.08 10.25
CA GLU A 63 14.85 -15.22 8.80
C GLU A 63 13.61 -16.03 8.35
N PRO A 64 12.66 -15.42 7.62
CA PRO A 64 11.56 -16.18 7.05
C PRO A 64 12.10 -17.28 6.13
N ALA A 65 11.52 -18.48 6.22
CA ALA A 65 11.97 -19.63 5.45
C ALA A 65 12.01 -19.26 3.95
N ALA A 66 13.11 -19.56 3.27
CA ALA A 66 13.29 -19.26 1.85
C ALA A 66 12.17 -19.87 0.98
N GLU A 67 11.63 -21.01 1.40
CA GLU A 67 10.48 -21.68 0.79
C GLU A 67 9.20 -20.83 0.87
N LEU A 68 8.95 -20.13 1.99
CA LEU A 68 7.80 -19.24 2.13
C LEU A 68 7.90 -18.05 1.18
N ILE A 69 9.09 -17.45 1.04
CA ILE A 69 9.34 -16.34 0.10
C ILE A 69 9.14 -16.80 -1.34
N GLN A 70 9.68 -17.97 -1.70
CA GLN A 70 9.49 -18.55 -3.04
C GLN A 70 8.02 -18.85 -3.33
N ASN A 71 7.31 -19.46 -2.38
CA ASN A 71 5.89 -19.74 -2.52
C ASN A 71 5.06 -18.47 -2.67
N LEU A 72 5.35 -17.42 -1.88
CA LEU A 72 4.70 -16.12 -2.02
C LEU A 72 4.92 -15.54 -3.43
N THR A 73 6.14 -15.63 -3.96
CA THR A 73 6.50 -15.11 -5.28
C THR A 73 5.76 -15.87 -6.39
N LEU A 74 5.68 -17.20 -6.29
CA LEU A 74 4.94 -18.04 -7.22
C LEU A 74 3.44 -17.77 -7.17
N ASP A 75 2.87 -17.63 -5.97
CA ASP A 75 1.46 -17.33 -5.80
C ASP A 75 1.13 -15.94 -6.36
N PHE A 76 1.96 -14.94 -6.09
CA PHE A 76 1.82 -13.62 -6.69
C PHE A 76 1.83 -13.71 -8.22
N ALA A 77 2.80 -14.42 -8.81
CA ALA A 77 2.90 -14.58 -10.27
C ALA A 77 1.67 -15.28 -10.88
N LYS A 78 1.14 -16.32 -10.21
CA LYS A 78 -0.09 -17.01 -10.63
C LYS A 78 -1.30 -16.08 -10.59
N LEU A 79 -1.45 -15.32 -9.50
CA LEU A 79 -2.54 -14.38 -9.33
C LEU A 79 -2.48 -13.23 -10.34
N ASN A 80 -1.28 -12.77 -10.67
CA ASN A 80 -1.05 -11.73 -11.66
C ASN A 80 -1.39 -12.15 -13.11
N GLN A 81 -1.66 -13.44 -13.36
CA GLN A 81 -2.21 -13.90 -14.65
C GLN A 81 -3.68 -13.50 -14.83
N HIS A 82 -4.41 -13.26 -13.73
CA HIS A 82 -5.77 -12.77 -13.78
C HIS A 82 -5.77 -11.25 -13.89
N ARG A 83 -6.28 -10.72 -15.01
CA ARG A 83 -6.24 -9.29 -15.32
C ARG A 83 -6.84 -8.42 -14.21
N GLU A 84 -7.92 -8.87 -13.57
CA GLU A 84 -8.56 -8.15 -12.48
C GLU A 84 -7.68 -8.08 -11.23
N ILE A 85 -7.01 -9.18 -10.89
CA ILE A 85 -6.09 -9.23 -9.75
C ILE A 85 -4.83 -8.42 -10.04
N ALA A 86 -4.30 -8.53 -11.26
CA ALA A 86 -3.18 -7.72 -11.72
C ALA A 86 -3.48 -6.22 -11.64
N ASN A 87 -4.64 -5.79 -12.14
CA ASN A 87 -5.10 -4.41 -12.04
C ASN A 87 -5.22 -3.95 -10.58
N PHE A 88 -5.70 -4.82 -9.68
CA PHE A 88 -5.78 -4.53 -8.26
C PHE A 88 -4.40 -4.33 -7.63
N PHE A 89 -3.47 -5.26 -7.86
CA PHE A 89 -2.10 -5.15 -7.34
C PHE A 89 -1.36 -3.93 -7.91
N GLU A 90 -1.54 -3.63 -9.18
CA GLU A 90 -0.93 -2.46 -9.81
C GLU A 90 -1.52 -1.14 -9.26
N ALA A 91 -2.84 -1.07 -9.07
CA ALA A 91 -3.48 0.08 -8.44
C ALA A 91 -3.06 0.25 -6.98
N GLU A 92 -2.91 -0.85 -6.24
CA GLU A 92 -2.40 -0.85 -4.87
C GLU A 92 -0.95 -0.37 -4.80
N ALA A 93 -0.07 -0.89 -5.65
CA ALA A 93 1.33 -0.48 -5.72
C ALA A 93 1.46 1.01 -6.02
N ARG A 94 0.69 1.54 -6.97
CA ARG A 94 0.66 2.97 -7.27
C ARG A 94 0.20 3.81 -6.08
N PHE A 95 -0.83 3.36 -5.36
CA PHE A 95 -1.32 4.04 -4.17
C PHE A 95 -0.25 4.07 -3.07
N ILE A 96 0.40 2.94 -2.80
CA ILE A 96 1.49 2.84 -1.82
C ILE A 96 2.66 3.74 -2.22
N GLN A 97 3.04 3.74 -3.50
CA GLN A 97 4.12 4.59 -4.00
C GLN A 97 3.79 6.08 -3.78
N MET A 98 2.62 6.54 -4.22
CA MET A 98 2.20 7.93 -4.00
C MET A 98 2.18 8.28 -2.50
N PHE A 99 1.74 7.37 -1.64
CA PHE A 99 1.74 7.60 -0.20
C PHE A 99 3.16 7.73 0.36
N ASN A 100 4.08 6.87 -0.06
CA ASN A 100 5.49 6.93 0.31
C ASN A 100 6.15 8.22 -0.20
N ASP A 101 5.89 8.63 -1.45
CA ASP A 101 6.40 9.87 -2.04
C ASP A 101 5.96 11.08 -1.21
N VAL A 102 4.70 11.12 -0.78
CA VAL A 102 4.18 12.17 0.11
C VAL A 102 4.86 12.14 1.48
N GLN A 103 5.06 10.97 2.07
CA GLN A 103 5.78 10.84 3.34
C GLN A 103 7.23 11.30 3.22
N GLU A 104 7.89 10.97 2.11
CA GLU A 104 9.26 11.37 1.83
C GLU A 104 9.38 12.89 1.67
N ILE A 105 8.44 13.54 0.98
CA ILE A 105 8.37 15.01 0.88
C ILE A 105 8.28 15.63 2.29
N ILE A 106 7.37 15.13 3.13
CA ILE A 106 7.20 15.63 4.50
C ILE A 106 8.49 15.44 5.31
N GLN A 107 9.12 14.26 5.24
CA GLN A 107 10.37 13.96 5.95
C GLN A 107 11.53 14.84 5.49
N LYS A 108 11.70 15.01 4.17
CA LYS A 108 12.76 15.83 3.59
C LYS A 108 12.62 17.29 4.00
N SER A 109 11.42 17.87 3.90
CA SER A 109 11.20 19.25 4.31
C SER A 109 11.52 19.48 5.80
N MET A 110 11.22 18.52 6.67
CA MET A 110 11.60 18.61 8.09
C MET A 110 13.11 18.42 8.33
N GLN A 111 13.80 17.63 7.51
CA GLN A 111 15.24 17.42 7.61
C GLN A 111 16.06 18.61 7.08
N GLU A 112 15.57 19.31 6.06
CA GLU A 112 16.20 20.53 5.54
C GLU A 112 16.28 21.60 6.64
N ASP A 113 15.20 21.81 7.40
CA ASP A 113 15.17 22.74 8.54
C ASP A 113 16.01 22.30 9.75
N LEU A 114 16.43 21.02 9.82
CA LEU A 114 17.25 20.48 10.92
C LEU A 114 18.76 20.51 10.64
N ASN A 115 19.15 20.69 9.39
CA ASN A 115 20.56 20.71 8.95
C ASN A 115 21.11 22.13 8.71
N ASP A 116 20.27 23.16 8.87
CA ASP A 116 20.63 24.59 8.96
C ASP A 116 20.68 25.06 10.43
#